data_AF-X0UMX5-F1
#
_entry.id   AF-X0UMX5-F1
#
_cell.length_a   1.000
_cell.length_b   1.000
_cell.length_c   1.000
_cell.angle_alpha   90.00
_cell.angle_beta   90.00
_cell.angle_gamma   90.00
#
_symmetry.space_group_name_H-M   'P 1'
#
loop_
_entity.id
_entity.type
_entity.pdbx_description
1 polymer ?
#
loop_
_entity_poly.entity_id
_entity_poly.type
_entity_poly.pdbx_seq_one_letter_code
_entity_poly.pdbx_strand_id
1 'polypeptide(L)' 'MLSFLFENVFKHGTRREKKISLTFDDGPHPQCTPEILEVLKSLEVKATFFMVGT' A
#
# COMPACT_ATOMS: atom_id res chain seq x y z
N MET A 1 22.56 18.16 -4.23
CA MET A 1 22.63 17.03 -5.18
C MET A 1 21.85 15.81 -4.69
N LEU A 2 21.98 15.39 -3.42
CA LEU A 2 21.16 14.30 -2.85
C LEU A 2 19.73 14.73 -2.41
N SER A 3 19.47 16.01 -2.17
CA SER A 3 18.14 16.52 -1.78
C SER A 3 17.07 16.32 -2.87
N PHE A 4 17.46 16.45 -4.14
CA PHE A 4 16.56 16.35 -5.29
C PHE A 4 15.92 14.95 -5.46
N LEU A 5 16.55 13.91 -4.91
CA LEU A 5 16.03 12.54 -4.97
C LEU A 5 14.88 12.28 -3.97
N PHE A 6 14.72 13.13 -2.96
CA PHE A 6 13.72 12.91 -1.90
C PHE A 6 12.55 13.90 -1.91
N GLU A 7 12.60 14.93 -2.76
CA GLU A 7 11.53 15.94 -2.84
C GLU A 7 10.19 15.37 -3.34
N ASN A 8 10.21 14.20 -4.00
CA ASN A 8 9.01 13.54 -4.54
C ASN A 8 8.67 12.21 -3.84
N VAL A 9 9.18 11.98 -2.61
CA VAL A 9 8.90 10.73 -1.87
C VAL A 9 7.88 11.00 -0.77
N PHE A 10 6.67 10.48 -0.96
CA PHE A 10 5.63 10.49 0.07
C PHE A 10 5.85 9.34 1.06
N LYS A 11 6.30 9.66 2.28
CA LYS A 11 6.53 8.66 3.35
C LYS A 11 5.38 8.57 4.35
N HIS A 12 4.54 9.60 4.45
CA HIS A 12 3.39 9.63 5.33
C HIS A 12 2.33 10.62 4.84
N GLY A 13 1.08 10.40 5.24
CA GLY A 13 0.00 11.37 5.09
C GLY A 13 0.05 12.50 6.11
N THR A 14 -0.99 13.32 6.17
CA THR A 14 -1.15 14.36 7.20
C THR A 14 -1.25 13.74 8.60
N ARG A 15 -0.60 14.37 9.60
CA ARG A 15 -0.70 13.94 11.02
C ARG A 15 -1.90 14.56 11.74
N ARG A 16 -2.70 15.38 11.05
CA ARG A 16 -3.88 16.05 11.63
C ARG A 16 -5.10 15.14 11.70
N GLU A 17 -5.09 14.03 10.96
CA GLU A 17 -6.19 13.07 10.91
C GLU A 17 -5.71 11.72 11.45
N LYS A 18 -6.58 11.01 12.15
CA LYS A 18 -6.32 9.64 12.60
C LYS A 18 -6.59 8.65 11.47
N LYS A 19 -5.77 8.70 10.43
CA LYS A 19 -5.84 7.82 9.25
C LYS A 19 -4.51 7.12 9.02
N ILE A 20 -4.58 5.91 8.50
CA ILE A 20 -3.43 5.13 8.03
C ILE A 20 -3.70 4.63 6.62
N SER A 21 -2.65 4.34 5.88
CA SER A 21 -2.71 3.68 4.57
C SER A 21 -2.06 2.31 4.68
N LEU A 22 -2.75 1.28 4.19
CA LEU A 22 -2.23 -0.08 4.09
C LEU A 22 -1.84 -0.35 2.63
N THR A 23 -0.59 -0.75 2.42
CA THR A 23 -0.03 -1.00 1.09
C THR A 23 0.67 -2.35 1.03
N PHE A 24 0.59 -3.02 -0.12
CA PHE A 24 1.25 -4.29 -0.39
C PHE A 24 2.06 -4.18 -1.69
N ASP A 25 3.31 -4.64 -1.66
CA ASP A 25 4.20 -4.70 -2.83
C ASP A 25 4.19 -6.13 -3.42
N ASP A 26 4.71 -6.29 -4.64
CA ASP A 26 4.98 -7.58 -5.28
C ASP A 26 3.74 -8.47 -5.56
N GLY A 27 2.59 -7.85 -5.82
CA GLY A 27 1.34 -8.54 -6.17
C GLY A 27 1.13 -8.77 -7.68
N PRO A 28 0.29 -9.75 -8.08
CA PRO A 28 -0.46 -10.67 -7.23
C PRO A 28 0.30 -11.98 -7.02
N HIS A 29 0.53 -12.36 -5.76
CA HIS A 29 1.04 -13.68 -5.42
C HIS A 29 -0.12 -14.70 -5.44
N PRO A 30 0.00 -15.84 -6.17
CA PRO A 30 -1.13 -16.72 -6.44
C PRO A 30 -1.81 -17.30 -5.19
N GLN A 31 -1.04 -17.56 -4.11
CA GLN A 31 -1.59 -18.04 -2.83
C GLN A 31 -1.96 -16.90 -1.87
N CYS A 32 -1.01 -16.01 -1.53
CA CYS A 32 -1.21 -15.01 -0.48
C CYS A 32 -2.20 -13.89 -0.85
N THR A 33 -2.23 -13.42 -2.10
CA THR A 33 -3.08 -12.27 -2.48
C THR A 33 -4.58 -12.57 -2.30
N PRO A 34 -5.11 -13.74 -2.70
CA PRO A 34 -6.50 -14.11 -2.40
C PRO A 34 -6.86 -14.09 -0.91
N GLU A 35 -6.01 -14.64 -0.04
CA GLU A 35 -6.26 -14.68 1.41
C GLU A 35 -6.29 -13.27 2.03
N ILE A 36 -5.35 -12.41 1.61
CA ILE A 36 -5.33 -11.00 2.05
C ILE A 36 -6.62 -10.29 1.61
N LEU A 37 -7.06 -10.48 0.36
CA LEU A 37 -8.28 -9.87 -0.15
C LEU A 37 -9.52 -10.32 0.61
N GLU A 38 -9.59 -11.58 1.04
CA GLU A 38 -10.71 -12.10 1.84
C GLU A 38 -10.79 -11.43 3.21
N VAL A 39 -9.66 -11.26 3.90
CA VAL A 39 -9.60 -10.55 5.18
C VAL A 39 -9.95 -9.06 5.02
N LEU A 40 -9.40 -8.39 4.00
CA LEU A 40 -9.72 -6.98 3.73
C LEU A 40 -11.22 -6.80 3.45
N LYS A 41 -11.82 -7.73 2.70
CA LYS A 41 -13.25 -7.72 2.41
C LYS A 41 -14.11 -7.96 3.66
N SER A 42 -13.75 -8.91 4.52
CA SER A 42 -14.52 -9.22 5.73
C SER A 42 -14.48 -8.09 6.76
N LEU A 43 -13.40 -7.32 6.79
CA LEU A 43 -13.24 -6.13 7.65
C LEU A 43 -13.72 -4.83 6.98
N GLU A 44 -14.20 -4.87 5.74
CA GLU A 44 -14.55 -3.69 4.94
C GLU A 44 -13.43 -2.64 4.83
N VAL A 45 -12.17 -3.10 4.81
CA VAL A 45 -10.97 -2.25 4.73
C VAL A 45 -10.46 -2.14 3.29
N LYS A 46 -10.06 -0.93 2.89
CA LYS A 46 -9.40 -0.68 1.60
C LYS A 46 -7.88 -0.70 1.76
N ALA A 47 -7.19 -1.22 0.76
CA ALA A 47 -5.72 -1.21 0.68
C ALA A 47 -5.27 -0.93 -0.77
N THR A 48 -4.01 -0.53 -0.93
CA THR A 48 -3.38 -0.33 -2.23
C THR A 48 -2.39 -1.46 -2.52
N PHE A 49 -2.44 -2.01 -3.73
CA PHE A 49 -1.49 -3.02 -4.21
C PHE A 49 -0.60 -2.40 -5.28
N PHE A 50 0.71 -2.44 -5.06
CA PHE A 50 1.73 -2.11 -6.06
C PHE A 50 2.07 -3.39 -6.82
N MET A 51 1.49 -3.50 -8.01
CA MET A 51 1.58 -4.70 -8.84
C MET A 51 2.90 -4.74 -9.58
N VAL A 52 3.52 -5.92 -9.68
CA VAL A 52 4.64 -6.14 -10.58
C VAL A 52 4.08 -6.40 -11.98
N GLY A 53 4.48 -5.56 -12.94
CA GLY A 53 4.15 -5.78 -14.34
C GLY A 53 4.85 -7.04 -14.87
N THR A 54 4.18 -7.74 -15.77
CA THR A 54 4.75 -8.85 -16.56
C THR A 54 5.28 -8.36 -17.89
#